data_AF-A0A651HYR8-F1
#
_entry.id   AF-A0A651HYR8-F1
#
_cell.length_a   1.000
_cell.length_b   1.000
_cell.length_c   1.000
_cell.angle_alpha   90.00
_cell.angle_beta   90.00
_cell.angle_gamma   90.00
#
_symmetry.space_group_name_H-M   'P 1'
#
loop_
_entity.id
_entity.type
_entity.pdbx_description
1 polymer ?
#
loop_
_entity_poly.entity_id
_entity_poly.type
_entity_poly.pdbx_seq_one_letter_code
_entity_poly.pdbx_strand_id
1 'polypeptide(L)'
;MEDFKWWEKFESYYRKEMSSKEKMEFEAALKGNPELNEQFEEYLRVANALSCMVTRAKLAANPEFRKAIAIDSNNRNRKPFFRKWGLALLAIAFVVFFSLWWFILRPQAIESSETPATSVEMAKAEHMDYRQIAIEFAGKRPFDDGMTRGGAMDSRTNSLKEVLDKCHVLLSEGEFAETIEFMKNHPELTQRSEFTWIFGLSYLGKGEISKALVYIEEVADNRFNDYFSIARELQTRLTEN
;
A
#
# COMPACT_ATOMS: atom_id res chain seq x y z
N MET A 1 -15.96 -39.22 -22.08
CA MET A 1 -14.74 -39.24 -22.93
C MET A 1 -14.36 -37.86 -23.46
N GLU A 2 -15.27 -36.87 -23.47
CA GLU A 2 -14.94 -35.49 -23.87
C GLU A 2 -14.12 -34.74 -22.81
N ASP A 3 -14.35 -35.01 -21.52
CA ASP A 3 -13.61 -34.38 -20.41
C ASP A 3 -12.10 -34.61 -20.49
N PHE A 4 -11.66 -35.77 -20.99
CA PHE A 4 -10.23 -36.11 -21.12
C PHE A 4 -9.50 -35.23 -22.14
N LYS A 5 -10.20 -34.81 -23.21
CA LYS A 5 -9.60 -33.95 -24.25
C LYS A 5 -9.31 -32.54 -23.76
N TRP A 6 -10.05 -32.05 -22.75
CA TRP A 6 -9.84 -30.71 -22.21
C TRP A 6 -8.64 -30.64 -21.27
N TRP A 7 -8.38 -31.70 -20.50
CA TRP A 7 -7.20 -31.76 -19.61
C TRP A 7 -5.88 -31.64 -20.37
N GLU A 8 -5.73 -32.34 -21.50
CA GLU A 8 -4.53 -32.24 -22.35
C GLU A 8 -4.33 -30.83 -22.89
N LYS A 9 -5.43 -30.15 -23.25
CA LYS A 9 -5.41 -28.75 -23.68
C LYS A 9 -5.03 -27.81 -22.53
N PHE A 10 -5.55 -28.04 -21.34
CA PHE A 10 -5.19 -27.23 -20.16
C PHE A 10 -3.69 -27.30 -19.89
N GLU A 11 -3.13 -28.52 -19.91
CA GLU A 11 -1.71 -28.73 -19.68
C GLU A 11 -0.83 -28.14 -20.78
N SER A 12 -1.19 -28.37 -22.05
CA SER A 12 -0.46 -27.82 -23.19
C SER A 12 -0.47 -26.29 -23.18
N TYR A 13 -1.59 -25.67 -22.80
CA TYR A 13 -1.69 -24.22 -22.66
C TYR A 13 -0.79 -23.70 -21.52
N TYR A 14 -0.86 -24.34 -20.34
CA TYR A 14 -0.06 -23.95 -19.17
C TYR A 14 1.46 -24.07 -19.43
N ARG A 15 1.88 -25.12 -20.13
CA ARG A 15 3.28 -25.34 -20.55
C ARG A 15 3.73 -24.47 -21.73
N LYS A 16 2.82 -23.71 -22.33
CA LYS A 16 3.04 -22.88 -23.53
C LYS A 16 3.46 -23.70 -24.76
N GLU A 17 2.92 -24.91 -24.88
CA GLU A 17 3.21 -25.86 -25.98
C GLU A 17 2.22 -25.74 -27.15
N MET A 18 1.11 -25.01 -26.97
CA MET A 18 0.13 -24.76 -28.03
C MET A 18 0.66 -23.83 -29.13
N SER A 19 0.32 -24.13 -30.37
CA SER A 19 0.50 -23.18 -31.47
C SER A 19 -0.39 -21.94 -31.30
N SER A 20 -0.03 -20.82 -31.96
CA SER A 20 -0.83 -19.59 -31.88
C SER A 20 -2.29 -19.79 -32.31
N LYS A 21 -2.54 -20.68 -33.28
CA LYS A 21 -3.90 -20.96 -33.76
C LYS A 21 -4.71 -21.75 -32.72
N GLU A 22 -4.13 -22.83 -32.20
CA GLU A 22 -4.78 -23.64 -31.15
C GLU A 22 -5.03 -22.83 -29.88
N LYS A 23 -4.11 -21.94 -29.54
CA LYS A 23 -4.26 -21.02 -28.41
C LYS A 23 -5.48 -20.12 -28.57
N MET A 24 -5.67 -19.50 -29.75
CA MET A 24 -6.86 -18.68 -30.02
C MET A 24 -8.15 -19.49 -29.98
N GLU A 25 -8.16 -20.70 -30.55
CA GLU A 25 -9.32 -21.60 -30.52
C GLU A 25 -9.68 -22.00 -29.09
N PHE A 26 -8.67 -22.26 -28.26
CA PHE A 26 -8.83 -22.59 -26.85
C PHE A 26 -9.38 -21.40 -26.05
N GLU A 27 -8.80 -20.20 -26.20
CA GLU A 27 -9.29 -18.98 -25.55
C GLU A 27 -10.72 -18.62 -25.97
N ALA A 28 -11.07 -18.84 -27.24
CA ALA A 28 -12.43 -18.68 -27.73
C ALA A 28 -13.40 -19.68 -27.08
N ALA A 29 -12.98 -20.93 -26.90
CA ALA A 29 -13.78 -21.95 -26.21
C ALA A 29 -13.99 -21.61 -24.73
N LEU A 30 -12.97 -21.10 -24.02
CA LEU A 30 -13.09 -20.63 -22.63
C LEU A 30 -14.09 -19.46 -22.53
N LYS A 31 -14.06 -18.50 -23.46
CA LYS A 31 -15.01 -17.39 -23.49
C LYS A 31 -16.44 -17.85 -23.78
N GLY A 32 -16.61 -18.89 -24.60
CA GLY A 32 -17.92 -19.41 -24.98
C GLY A 32 -18.56 -20.34 -23.96
N ASN A 33 -17.80 -20.87 -22.99
CA ASN A 33 -18.27 -21.82 -22.00
C ASN A 33 -17.76 -21.45 -20.58
N PRO A 34 -18.58 -20.76 -19.76
CA PRO A 34 -18.20 -20.34 -18.41
C PRO A 34 -17.79 -21.49 -17.47
N GLU A 35 -18.44 -22.65 -17.57
CA GLU A 35 -18.13 -23.83 -16.75
C GLU A 35 -16.73 -24.36 -17.07
N LEU A 36 -16.37 -24.40 -18.36
CA LEU A 36 -15.03 -24.78 -18.80
C LEU A 36 -13.97 -23.78 -18.32
N ASN A 37 -14.29 -22.48 -18.31
CA ASN A 37 -13.40 -21.45 -17.79
C ASN A 37 -13.15 -21.62 -16.29
N GLU A 38 -14.19 -21.90 -15.50
CA GLU A 38 -14.05 -22.17 -14.07
C GLU A 38 -13.16 -23.40 -13.80
N GLN A 39 -13.35 -24.48 -14.56
CA GLN A 39 -12.50 -25.67 -14.48
C GLN A 39 -11.03 -25.36 -14.84
N PHE A 40 -10.81 -24.50 -15.84
CA PHE A 40 -9.46 -24.09 -16.25
C PHE A 40 -8.78 -23.19 -15.20
N GLU A 41 -9.50 -22.26 -14.60
CA GLU A 41 -8.99 -21.41 -13.51
C GLU A 41 -8.62 -22.24 -12.28
N GLU A 42 -9.47 -23.22 -11.92
CA GLU A 42 -9.19 -24.16 -10.83
C GLU A 42 -7.94 -25.00 -11.13
N TYR A 43 -7.78 -25.47 -12.37
CA TYR A 43 -6.56 -26.15 -12.81
C TYR A 43 -5.32 -25.26 -12.64
N LEU A 44 -5.36 -24.00 -13.11
CA LEU A 44 -4.25 -23.06 -12.97
C LEU A 44 -3.88 -22.83 -11.50
N ARG A 45 -4.87 -22.73 -10.62
CA ARG A 45 -4.67 -22.58 -9.17
C ARG A 45 -3.88 -23.77 -8.60
N VAL A 46 -4.33 -24.99 -8.90
CA VAL A 46 -3.67 -26.24 -8.43
C VAL A 46 -2.27 -26.39 -9.02
N ALA A 47 -2.11 -26.15 -10.33
CA ALA A 47 -0.83 -26.26 -11.02
C ALA A 47 0.21 -25.28 -10.46
N ASN A 48 -0.18 -24.03 -10.19
CA ASN A 48 0.68 -23.01 -9.59
C ASN A 48 1.07 -23.37 -8.14
N ALA A 49 0.13 -23.88 -7.34
CA ALA A 49 0.41 -24.33 -5.98
C ALA A 49 1.43 -25.49 -5.97
N LEU A 50 1.25 -26.49 -6.84
CA LEU A 50 2.17 -27.61 -6.98
C LEU A 50 3.55 -27.16 -7.48
N SER A 51 3.61 -26.25 -8.47
CA SER A 51 4.86 -25.66 -8.96
C SER A 51 5.63 -24.95 -7.85
N CYS A 52 4.93 -24.20 -6.99
CA CYS A 52 5.53 -23.56 -5.82
C CYS A 52 6.10 -24.60 -4.84
N MET A 53 5.36 -25.67 -4.54
CA MET A 53 5.83 -26.73 -3.65
C MET A 53 7.05 -27.47 -4.20
N VAL A 54 7.04 -27.83 -5.49
CA VAL A 54 8.16 -28.49 -6.17
C VAL A 54 9.38 -27.58 -6.20
N THR A 55 9.20 -26.30 -6.49
CA THR A 55 10.29 -25.31 -6.49
C THR A 55 10.88 -25.16 -5.09
N ARG A 56 10.03 -25.08 -4.06
CA ARG A 56 10.48 -25.03 -2.66
C ARG A 56 11.24 -26.29 -2.27
N ALA A 57 10.79 -27.47 -2.69
CA ALA A 57 11.48 -28.73 -2.45
C ALA A 57 12.84 -28.79 -3.17
N LYS A 58 12.91 -28.35 -4.43
CA LYS A 58 14.17 -28.25 -5.20
C LYS A 58 15.15 -27.26 -4.58
N LEU A 59 14.68 -26.09 -4.15
CA LEU A 59 15.49 -25.11 -3.42
C LEU A 59 15.96 -25.67 -2.08
N ALA A 60 15.10 -26.35 -1.33
CA ALA A 60 15.46 -26.99 -0.08
C ALA A 60 16.43 -28.16 -0.26
N ALA A 61 16.43 -28.84 -1.41
CA ALA A 61 17.41 -29.87 -1.74
C ALA A 61 18.76 -29.30 -2.20
N ASN A 62 18.80 -28.06 -2.69
CA ASN A 62 20.03 -27.43 -3.17
C ASN A 62 20.95 -27.03 -2.00
N PRO A 63 22.18 -27.57 -1.91
CA PRO A 63 23.11 -27.29 -0.81
C PRO A 63 23.60 -25.84 -0.78
N GLU A 64 23.69 -25.15 -1.92
CA GLU A 64 24.09 -23.74 -1.95
C GLU A 64 23.03 -22.84 -1.35
N PHE A 65 21.76 -23.12 -1.66
CA PHE A 65 20.63 -22.41 -1.07
C PHE A 65 20.57 -22.61 0.45
N ARG A 66 20.85 -23.83 0.94
CA ARG A 66 20.97 -24.10 2.39
C ARG A 66 22.09 -23.29 3.03
N LYS A 67 23.25 -23.17 2.38
CA LYS A 67 24.37 -22.34 2.89
C LYS A 67 23.99 -20.87 2.94
N ALA A 68 23.32 -20.33 1.92
CA ALA A 68 22.87 -18.94 1.91
C ALA A 68 21.89 -18.63 3.06
N ILE A 69 20.92 -19.53 3.32
CA ILE A 69 19.99 -19.40 4.45
C ILE A 69 20.71 -19.53 5.80
N ALA A 70 21.68 -20.44 5.91
CA ALA A 70 22.45 -20.64 7.15
C ALA A 70 23.37 -19.45 7.48
N ILE A 71 23.87 -18.74 6.48
CA ILE A 71 24.68 -17.53 6.67
C ILE A 71 23.81 -16.39 7.20
N ASP A 72 22.57 -16.25 6.72
CA ASP A 72 21.65 -15.21 7.19
C ASP A 72 21.11 -15.49 8.61
N SER A 73 20.94 -16.76 8.99
CA SER A 73 20.52 -17.13 10.35
C SER A 73 21.63 -16.94 11.39
N ASN A 74 22.89 -17.20 11.04
CA ASN A 74 24.03 -17.06 11.96
C ASN A 74 24.42 -15.59 12.23
N ASN A 75 23.99 -14.65 11.38
CA ASN A 75 24.27 -13.22 11.55
C ASN A 75 23.21 -12.48 12.39
N ARG A 76 22.11 -13.14 12.81
CA ARG A 76 21.07 -12.50 13.64
C ARG A 76 21.43 -12.34 15.13
N ASN A 77 22.52 -12.95 15.61
CA ASN A 77 22.92 -12.91 17.03
C ASN A 77 24.03 -11.90 17.39
N ARG A 78 24.49 -11.04 16.47
CA ARG A 78 25.38 -9.91 16.81
C ARG A 78 24.61 -8.60 16.71
N LYS A 79 23.83 -8.23 17.73
CA LYS A 79 23.16 -6.92 17.82
C LYS A 79 24.21 -5.79 17.83
N PRO A 80 24.29 -4.91 16.83
CA PRO A 80 25.07 -3.68 16.94
C PRO A 80 24.08 -2.56 17.27
N PHE A 81 23.44 -2.64 18.46
CA PHE A 81 22.39 -1.69 18.85
C PHE A 81 22.87 -0.24 18.73
N PHE A 82 24.16 -0.01 18.99
CA PHE A 82 24.80 1.31 18.86
C PHE A 82 25.13 1.76 17.42
N ARG A 83 25.25 0.87 16.42
CA ARG A 83 25.55 1.31 15.05
C ARG A 83 24.33 1.87 14.31
N LYS A 84 23.14 1.32 14.55
CA LYS A 84 21.92 1.80 13.87
C LYS A 84 21.29 2.99 14.58
N TRP A 85 21.32 3.02 15.92
CA TRP A 85 20.67 4.08 16.69
C TRP A 85 21.61 5.19 17.16
N GLY A 86 22.93 4.97 17.13
CA GLY A 86 23.90 5.97 17.59
C GLY A 86 23.79 7.29 16.83
N LEU A 87 23.65 7.24 15.50
CA LEU A 87 23.46 8.43 14.67
C LEU A 87 22.12 9.14 14.92
N ALA A 88 21.04 8.37 15.09
CA ALA A 88 19.72 8.93 15.37
C ALA A 88 19.68 9.63 16.74
N LEU A 89 20.24 9.00 17.77
CA LEU A 89 20.34 9.60 19.11
C LEU A 89 21.22 10.85 19.13
N LEU A 90 22.30 10.86 18.35
CA LEU A 90 23.20 12.01 18.22
C LEU A 90 22.53 13.17 17.46
N ALA A 91 21.74 12.88 16.43
CA ALA A 91 20.94 13.88 15.72
C ALA A 91 19.87 14.51 16.62
N ILE A 92 19.15 13.69 17.41
CA ILE A 92 18.16 14.18 18.38
C ILE A 92 18.83 15.08 19.42
N ALA A 93 19.98 14.66 19.97
CA ALA A 93 20.74 15.47 20.92
C ALA A 93 21.18 16.82 20.32
N PHE A 94 21.59 16.83 19.04
CA PHE A 94 21.96 18.05 18.33
C PHE A 94 20.78 19.00 18.15
N VAL A 95 19.60 18.50 17.77
CA VAL A 95 18.38 19.32 17.62
C VAL A 95 17.95 19.92 18.96
N VAL A 96 17.99 19.15 20.05
CA VAL A 96 17.66 19.64 21.39
C VAL A 96 18.67 20.71 21.83
N PHE A 97 19.97 20.47 21.63
CA PHE A 97 21.01 21.42 21.97
C PHE A 97 20.87 22.72 21.17
N PHE A 98 20.61 22.63 19.85
CA PHE A 98 20.43 23.79 18.99
C PHE A 98 19.16 24.57 19.34
N SER A 99 18.08 23.90 19.72
CA SER A 99 16.83 24.54 20.16
C SER A 99 17.02 25.31 21.47
N LEU A 100 17.73 24.73 22.44
CA LEU A 100 18.09 25.39 23.70
C LEU A 100 19.02 26.58 23.46
N TRP A 101 20.03 26.39 22.62
CA TRP A 101 20.98 27.43 22.23
C TRP A 101 20.26 28.62 21.57
N TRP A 102 19.38 28.35 20.62
CA TRP A 102 18.57 29.36 19.94
C TRP A 102 17.62 30.10 20.89
N PHE A 103 17.05 29.40 21.87
CA PHE A 103 16.16 30.01 22.86
C PHE A 103 16.91 30.95 23.82
N ILE A 104 18.10 30.55 24.29
CA ILE A 104 18.92 31.36 25.20
C ILE A 104 19.53 32.57 24.50
N LEU A 105 19.96 32.41 23.24
CA LEU A 105 20.63 33.47 22.48
C LEU A 105 19.68 34.31 21.63
N ARG A 106 18.36 34.04 21.66
CA ARG A 106 17.40 34.94 21.04
C ARG A 106 17.50 36.28 21.76
N PRO A 107 17.96 37.36 21.09
CA PRO A 107 17.83 38.69 21.65
C PRO A 107 16.35 38.90 21.92
N GLN A 108 16.00 39.36 23.12
CA GLN A 108 14.64 39.84 23.41
C GLN A 108 14.42 41.09 22.55
N ALA A 109 14.10 40.88 21.28
CA ALA A 109 13.65 41.92 20.38
C ALA A 109 12.30 42.38 20.91
N ILE A 110 12.31 43.57 21.50
CA ILE A 110 11.13 44.32 21.89
C ILE A 110 10.24 44.41 20.64
N GLU A 111 9.05 43.81 20.71
CA GLU A 111 8.04 43.87 19.66
C GLU A 111 7.62 45.32 19.43
N SER A 112 8.22 45.96 18.42
CA SER A 112 7.58 47.05 17.71
C SER A 112 6.64 46.43 16.69
N SER A 113 5.34 46.48 17.01
CA SER A 113 4.24 46.23 16.10
C SER A 113 4.35 47.13 14.86
N GLU A 114 4.48 46.53 13.67
CA GLU A 114 3.81 46.95 12.42
C GLU A 114 4.20 46.01 11.26
N THR A 115 3.17 45.28 10.79
CA THR A 115 2.89 44.62 9.50
C THR A 115 3.81 44.91 8.29
N PRO A 116 4.03 43.97 7.32
CA PRO A 116 2.93 43.47 6.48
C PRO A 116 2.96 41.99 6.05
N ALA A 117 1.74 41.53 5.77
CA ALA A 117 1.34 40.43 4.91
C ALA A 117 2.45 39.77 4.05
N THR A 118 2.76 38.53 4.41
CA THR A 118 3.36 37.55 3.51
C THR A 118 2.28 37.10 2.50
N SER A 119 1.98 37.94 1.52
CA SER A 119 0.95 37.73 0.50
C SER A 119 1.52 37.43 -0.89
N VAL A 120 2.64 36.70 -0.99
CA VAL A 120 3.36 36.52 -2.28
C VAL A 120 3.57 35.06 -2.70
N GLU A 121 3.07 34.06 -1.97
CA GLU A 121 3.10 32.65 -2.44
C GLU A 121 1.70 32.00 -2.60
N MET A 122 0.64 32.80 -2.69
CA MET A 122 -0.74 32.32 -2.87
C MET A 122 -1.41 32.73 -4.19
N ALA A 123 -0.69 33.25 -5.16
CA ALA A 123 -1.32 33.83 -6.35
C ALA A 123 -0.80 33.23 -7.66
N LYS A 124 -0.83 31.89 -7.80
CA LYS A 124 -1.02 31.22 -9.10
C LYS A 124 -1.15 29.68 -9.12
N ALA A 125 -1.50 29.02 -8.01
CA ALA A 125 -2.09 27.69 -8.14
C ALA A 125 -3.57 27.91 -8.49
N GLU A 126 -3.93 27.72 -9.77
CA GLU A 126 -5.32 27.51 -10.18
C GLU A 126 -5.98 26.58 -9.17
N HIS A 127 -7.11 27.00 -8.60
CA HIS A 127 -7.81 26.37 -7.48
C HIS A 127 -8.00 24.87 -7.69
N MET A 128 -7.01 24.07 -7.34
CA MET A 128 -7.14 22.64 -7.24
C MET A 128 -7.95 22.39 -5.97
N ASP A 129 -9.19 21.96 -6.15
CA ASP A 129 -10.03 21.57 -5.03
C ASP A 129 -9.48 20.24 -4.48
N TYR A 130 -8.49 20.34 -3.58
CA TYR A 130 -7.87 19.19 -2.92
C TYR A 130 -8.91 18.32 -2.18
N ARG A 131 -10.03 18.92 -1.77
CA ARG A 131 -11.17 18.19 -1.21
C ARG A 131 -11.84 17.34 -2.27
N GLN A 132 -12.08 17.88 -3.47
CA GLN A 132 -12.63 17.09 -4.58
C GLN A 132 -11.68 15.97 -5.02
N ILE A 133 -10.37 16.21 -5.05
CA ILE A 133 -9.37 15.17 -5.33
C ILE A 133 -9.38 14.08 -4.27
N ALA A 134 -9.40 14.46 -2.99
CA ALA A 134 -9.46 13.48 -1.90
C ALA A 134 -10.70 12.59 -2.00
N ILE A 135 -11.87 13.16 -2.34
CA ILE A 135 -13.12 12.42 -2.55
C ILE A 135 -13.04 11.51 -3.77
N GLU A 136 -12.51 12.01 -4.90
CA GLU A 136 -12.29 11.24 -6.13
C GLU A 136 -11.46 9.98 -5.84
N PHE A 137 -10.33 10.16 -5.16
CA PHE A 137 -9.40 9.06 -4.85
C PHE A 137 -9.89 8.15 -3.73
N ALA A 138 -10.74 8.64 -2.81
CA ALA A 138 -11.43 7.79 -1.84
C ALA A 138 -12.41 6.80 -2.50
N GLY A 139 -12.97 7.16 -3.67
CA GLY A 139 -13.85 6.29 -4.46
C GLY A 139 -13.11 5.19 -5.23
N LYS A 140 -11.82 5.37 -5.51
CA LYS A 140 -10.96 4.37 -6.15
C LYS A 140 -10.51 3.34 -5.09
N ARG A 141 -11.40 2.45 -4.64
CA ARG A 141 -10.98 1.30 -3.82
C ARG A 141 -10.32 0.25 -4.74
N PRO A 142 -9.13 -0.30 -4.41
CA PRO A 142 -8.65 -1.48 -5.10
C PRO A 142 -9.68 -2.61 -4.94
N PHE A 143 -9.92 -3.34 -6.02
CA PHE A 143 -10.99 -4.32 -6.19
C PHE A 143 -11.16 -5.23 -4.94
N ASP A 144 -12.39 -5.29 -4.43
CA ASP A 144 -12.84 -6.12 -3.28
C ASP A 144 -12.94 -7.62 -3.65
N ASP A 145 -11.93 -8.15 -4.36
CA ASP A 145 -11.99 -9.50 -4.94
C ASP A 145 -11.50 -10.61 -3.99
N GLY A 146 -10.98 -10.25 -2.81
CA GLY A 146 -10.25 -11.19 -1.95
C GLY A 146 -10.91 -11.59 -0.64
N MET A 147 -11.64 -10.70 0.03
CA MET A 147 -12.07 -10.93 1.43
C MET A 147 -13.33 -11.79 1.58
N THR A 148 -14.03 -12.13 0.50
CA THR A 148 -15.25 -12.96 0.53
C THR A 148 -15.01 -14.46 0.31
N ARG A 149 -13.76 -14.92 0.16
CA ARG A 149 -13.45 -16.36 0.02
C ARG A 149 -13.50 -17.11 1.36
N GLY A 150 -14.71 -17.45 1.80
CA GLY A 150 -15.09 -18.77 2.35
C GLY A 150 -14.48 -19.29 3.66
N GLY A 151 -13.59 -18.56 4.32
CA GLY A 151 -13.12 -18.90 5.68
C GLY A 151 -14.02 -18.27 6.73
N ALA A 152 -14.38 -19.01 7.78
CA ALA A 152 -15.10 -18.45 8.93
C ALA A 152 -14.40 -17.18 9.42
N MET A 153 -14.99 -16.01 9.15
CA MET A 153 -14.45 -14.72 9.58
C MET A 153 -14.44 -14.70 11.10
N ASP A 154 -13.25 -14.53 11.66
CA ASP A 154 -13.10 -14.31 13.09
C ASP A 154 -13.79 -12.99 13.48
N SER A 155 -14.31 -12.90 14.69
CA SER A 155 -15.00 -11.72 15.23
C SER A 155 -14.20 -10.42 15.07
N ARG A 156 -12.86 -10.52 15.09
CA ARG A 156 -11.93 -9.39 14.88
C ARG A 156 -11.97 -8.84 13.46
N THR A 157 -12.11 -9.69 12.44
CA THR A 157 -12.20 -9.26 11.04
C THR A 157 -13.45 -8.41 10.77
N ASN A 158 -14.56 -8.71 11.46
CA ASN A 158 -15.78 -7.92 11.36
C ASN A 158 -15.58 -6.50 11.95
N SER A 159 -14.93 -6.40 13.12
CA SER A 159 -14.66 -5.09 13.73
C SER A 159 -13.77 -4.18 12.86
N LEU A 160 -12.79 -4.76 12.17
CA LEU A 160 -11.91 -3.98 11.29
C LEU A 160 -12.64 -3.45 10.07
N LYS A 161 -13.49 -4.29 9.47
CA LYS A 161 -14.28 -3.93 8.30
C LYS A 161 -15.24 -2.80 8.63
N GLU A 162 -15.94 -2.88 9.76
CA GLU A 162 -16.83 -1.82 10.23
C GLU A 162 -16.11 -0.48 10.41
N VAL A 163 -14.89 -0.50 10.98
CA VAL A 163 -14.09 0.70 11.17
C VAL A 163 -13.63 1.29 9.82
N LEU A 164 -13.19 0.43 8.89
CA LEU A 164 -12.78 0.86 7.55
C LEU A 164 -13.94 1.46 6.76
N ASP A 165 -15.11 0.81 6.80
CA ASP A 165 -16.33 1.28 6.13
C ASP A 165 -16.76 2.64 6.70
N LYS A 166 -16.69 2.82 8.02
CA LYS A 166 -16.96 4.12 8.65
C LYS A 166 -15.99 5.21 8.17
N CYS A 167 -14.70 4.93 8.09
CA CYS A 167 -13.72 5.88 7.56
C CYS A 167 -14.02 6.29 6.12
N HIS A 168 -14.42 5.35 5.27
CA HIS A 168 -14.78 5.65 3.88
C HIS A 168 -16.04 6.49 3.77
N VAL A 169 -17.05 6.25 4.61
CA VAL A 169 -18.26 7.09 4.67
C VAL A 169 -17.89 8.53 5.00
N LEU A 170 -17.15 8.74 6.10
CA LEU A 170 -16.69 10.08 6.51
C LEU A 170 -15.86 10.78 5.43
N LEU A 171 -14.94 10.06 4.76
CA LEU A 171 -14.18 10.59 3.63
C LEU A 171 -15.09 11.03 2.46
N SER A 172 -16.10 10.23 2.12
CA SER A 172 -17.01 10.52 1.01
C SER A 172 -17.93 11.72 1.28
N GLU A 173 -18.25 11.96 2.54
CA GLU A 173 -18.99 13.15 3.00
C GLU A 173 -18.09 14.38 3.11
N GLY A 174 -16.77 14.19 3.03
CA GLY A 174 -15.77 15.25 3.17
C GLY A 174 -15.52 15.66 4.62
N GLU A 175 -15.88 14.82 5.59
CA GLU A 175 -15.67 15.01 7.02
C GLU A 175 -14.24 14.64 7.45
N PHE A 176 -13.25 15.24 6.77
CA PHE A 176 -11.84 14.86 6.89
C PHE A 176 -11.27 15.02 8.31
N ALA A 177 -11.74 16.03 9.05
CA ALA A 177 -11.31 16.25 10.43
C ALA A 177 -11.79 15.13 11.36
N GLU A 178 -13.05 14.71 11.20
CA GLU A 178 -13.65 13.62 11.96
C GLU A 178 -12.96 12.29 11.62
N THR A 179 -12.66 12.02 10.34
CA THR A 179 -11.90 10.82 9.94
C THR A 179 -10.55 10.74 10.65
N ILE A 180 -9.80 11.85 10.72
CA ILE A 180 -8.49 11.91 11.40
C ILE A 180 -8.64 11.66 12.90
N GLU A 181 -9.62 12.29 13.55
CA GLU A 181 -9.86 12.10 14.98
C GLU A 181 -10.29 10.66 15.29
N PHE A 182 -11.19 10.11 14.49
CA PHE A 182 -11.66 8.74 14.61
C PHE A 182 -10.50 7.74 14.48
N MET A 183 -9.61 7.91 13.50
CA MET A 183 -8.45 7.03 13.34
C MET A 183 -7.40 7.19 14.44
N LYS A 184 -7.22 8.40 15.01
CA LYS A 184 -6.33 8.61 16.17
C LYS A 184 -6.76 7.84 17.40
N ASN A 185 -8.07 7.61 17.55
CA ASN A 185 -8.62 6.79 18.64
C ASN A 185 -8.43 5.27 18.40
N HIS A 186 -7.90 4.87 17.24
CA HIS A 186 -7.64 3.47 16.86
C HIS A 186 -6.19 3.30 16.33
N PRO A 187 -5.16 3.56 17.16
CA PRO A 187 -3.76 3.55 16.73
C PRO A 187 -3.27 2.19 16.23
N GLU A 188 -3.91 1.09 16.62
CA GLU A 188 -3.62 -0.25 16.11
C GLU A 188 -3.90 -0.41 14.61
N LEU A 189 -4.71 0.48 14.03
CA LEU A 189 -5.10 0.44 12.63
C LEU A 189 -4.09 1.11 11.71
N THR A 190 -3.28 2.04 12.23
CA THR A 190 -2.33 2.82 11.43
C THR A 190 -1.14 2.01 10.90
N GLN A 191 -1.00 0.75 11.31
CA GLN A 191 0.02 -0.15 10.77
C GLN A 191 -0.38 -0.76 9.42
N ARG A 192 -1.64 -0.59 9.01
CA ARG A 192 -2.17 -1.11 7.76
C ARG A 192 -2.19 -0.03 6.70
N SER A 193 -1.73 -0.40 5.52
CA SER A 193 -1.68 0.42 4.31
C SER A 193 -2.96 1.18 4.01
N GLU A 194 -4.11 0.57 4.23
CA GLU A 194 -5.44 1.09 3.94
C GLU A 194 -5.77 2.29 4.83
N PHE A 195 -5.39 2.23 6.11
CA PHE A 195 -5.58 3.34 7.05
C PHE A 195 -4.53 4.43 6.84
N THR A 196 -3.29 4.08 6.48
CA THR A 196 -2.27 5.04 6.05
C THR A 196 -2.76 5.84 4.83
N TRP A 197 -3.37 5.16 3.85
CA TRP A 197 -3.99 5.78 2.69
C TRP A 197 -5.11 6.75 3.07
N ILE A 198 -6.04 6.31 3.93
CA ILE A 198 -7.16 7.15 4.43
C ILE A 198 -6.63 8.37 5.19
N PHE A 199 -5.56 8.24 5.98
CA PHE A 199 -4.88 9.38 6.63
C PHE A 199 -4.34 10.38 5.62
N GLY A 200 -3.65 9.89 4.58
CA GLY A 200 -3.14 10.72 3.49
C GLY A 200 -4.26 11.53 2.81
N LEU A 201 -5.35 10.86 2.42
CA LEU A 201 -6.50 11.51 1.79
C LEU A 201 -7.19 12.51 2.72
N SER A 202 -7.30 12.20 4.02
CA SER A 202 -7.92 13.12 4.99
C SER A 202 -7.12 14.40 5.17
N TYR A 203 -5.78 14.29 5.29
CA TYR A 203 -4.93 15.48 5.34
C TYR A 203 -4.96 16.28 4.03
N LEU A 204 -5.05 15.58 2.89
CA LEU A 204 -5.18 16.22 1.58
C LEU A 204 -6.48 17.03 1.50
N GLY A 205 -7.61 16.44 1.92
CA GLY A 205 -8.92 17.11 1.94
C GLY A 205 -8.99 18.32 2.88
N LYS A 206 -8.17 18.35 3.93
CA LYS A 206 -8.00 19.53 4.80
C LYS A 206 -7.09 20.62 4.22
N GLY A 207 -6.43 20.38 3.08
CA GLY A 207 -5.41 21.27 2.51
C GLY A 207 -4.06 21.21 3.22
N GLU A 208 -3.84 20.22 4.10
CA GLU A 208 -2.56 20.01 4.79
C GLU A 208 -1.60 19.16 3.94
N ILE A 209 -1.24 19.66 2.76
CA ILE A 209 -0.53 18.92 1.69
C ILE A 209 0.76 18.27 2.19
N SER A 210 1.60 19.00 2.94
CA SER A 210 2.86 18.46 3.43
C SER A 210 2.69 17.24 4.33
N LYS A 211 1.59 17.16 5.08
CA LYS A 211 1.28 15.97 5.90
C LYS A 211 0.70 14.85 5.04
N ALA A 212 -0.17 15.18 4.10
CA ALA A 212 -0.76 14.21 3.18
C ALA A 212 0.32 13.44 2.41
N LEU A 213 1.33 14.15 1.88
CA LEU A 213 2.40 13.55 1.10
C LEU A 213 3.19 12.49 1.87
N VAL A 214 3.48 12.71 3.16
CA VAL A 214 4.19 11.72 4.00
C VAL A 214 3.47 10.37 4.00
N TYR A 215 2.16 10.36 4.18
CA TYR A 215 1.36 9.14 4.18
C TYR A 215 1.18 8.55 2.78
N ILE A 216 0.98 9.39 1.76
CA ILE A 216 0.82 8.96 0.37
C ILE A 216 2.11 8.31 -0.15
N GLU A 217 3.27 8.87 0.17
CA GLU A 217 4.59 8.33 -0.18
C GLU A 217 4.83 6.96 0.45
N GLU A 218 4.49 6.80 1.74
CA GLU A 218 4.60 5.53 2.43
C GLU A 218 3.78 4.42 1.73
N VAL A 219 2.56 4.76 1.28
CA VAL A 219 1.70 3.84 0.51
C VAL A 219 2.28 3.58 -0.89
N ALA A 220 2.81 4.60 -1.56
CA ALA A 220 3.35 4.55 -2.91
C ALA A 220 4.73 3.87 -3.02
N ASP A 221 5.47 3.70 -1.93
CA ASP A 221 6.76 2.99 -1.91
C ASP A 221 6.61 1.48 -1.70
N ASN A 222 5.45 1.01 -1.23
CA ASN A 222 5.19 -0.40 -1.05
C ASN A 222 4.49 -1.00 -2.29
N ARG A 223 5.25 -1.55 -3.24
CA ARG A 223 4.73 -2.16 -4.48
C ARG A 223 3.76 -3.34 -4.30
N PHE A 224 3.69 -3.91 -3.10
CA PHE A 224 2.78 -5.02 -2.76
C PHE A 224 1.49 -4.52 -2.11
N ASN A 225 1.34 -3.21 -1.94
CA ASN A 225 0.14 -2.59 -1.44
C ASN A 225 -0.89 -2.48 -2.56
N ASP A 226 -2.13 -2.86 -2.27
CA ASP A 226 -3.24 -2.78 -3.22
C ASP A 226 -3.51 -1.34 -3.70
N TYR A 227 -3.12 -0.34 -2.90
CA TYR A 227 -3.23 1.08 -3.21
C TYR A 227 -2.02 1.65 -3.98
N PHE A 228 -0.98 0.85 -4.28
CA PHE A 228 0.27 1.35 -4.87
C PHE A 228 0.06 2.17 -6.15
N SER A 229 -0.69 1.64 -7.12
CA SER A 229 -0.91 2.30 -8.41
C SER A 229 -1.67 3.62 -8.24
N ILE A 230 -2.68 3.62 -7.38
CA ILE A 230 -3.55 4.76 -7.08
C ILE A 230 -2.77 5.84 -6.33
N ALA A 231 -1.94 5.45 -5.36
CA ALA A 231 -1.10 6.36 -4.60
C ALA A 231 -0.02 7.01 -5.49
N ARG A 232 0.57 6.26 -6.42
CA ARG A 232 1.52 6.80 -7.42
C ARG A 232 0.88 7.77 -8.38
N GLU A 233 -0.33 7.48 -8.85
CA GLU A 233 -1.11 8.41 -9.68
C GLU A 233 -1.36 9.72 -8.91
N LEU A 234 -1.83 9.63 -7.66
CA LEU A 234 -2.08 10.81 -6.83
C LEU A 234 -0.79 11.61 -6.56
N GLN A 235 0.30 10.94 -6.21
CA GLN A 235 1.60 11.60 -5.96
C GLN A 235 2.08 12.36 -7.21
N THR A 236 1.97 11.74 -8.38
CA THR A 236 2.36 12.37 -9.67
C THR A 236 1.51 13.63 -9.90
N ARG A 237 0.19 13.54 -9.72
CA ARG A 237 -0.72 14.68 -9.86
C ARG A 237 -0.44 15.81 -8.85
N LEU A 238 -0.02 15.49 -7.63
CA LEU A 238 0.33 16.48 -6.60
C LEU A 238 1.70 17.13 -6.81
N THR A 239 2.59 16.53 -7.60
CA THR A 239 3.95 17.04 -7.85
C THR A 239 4.07 17.78 -9.18
N GLU A 240 3.21 17.49 -10.14
CA GLU A 240 3.16 18.15 -11.45
C GLU A 240 2.44 19.50 -11.44
N ASN A 241 1.72 19.83 -10.36
CA ASN A 241 0.95 21.06 -10.19
C ASN A 241 1.42 21.87 -8.99
#